data_AF-B7PQF2-F1
#
_entry.id   AF-B7PQF2-F1
#
_cell.length_a   1.000
_cell.length_b   1.000
_cell.length_c   1.000
_cell.angle_alpha   90.00
_cell.angle_beta   90.00
_cell.angle_gamma   90.00
#
_symmetry.space_group_name_H-M   'P 1'
#
loop_
_entity.id
_entity.type
_entity.pdbx_description
1 polymer ?
#
loop_
_entity_poly.entity_id
_entity_poly.type
_entity_poly.pdbx_seq_one_letter_code
_entity_poly.pdbx_strand_id
1 'polypeptide(L)'
;MWKALSQDLESPRQEVLINIDPMDNSSALIVGRRKVVLGSYDEGSHDQRMKAPGGSRPVDGLDQMMLSSRTGEVLKDFYNVPQLTVRPNWRNETVVRCDQYAPRDNFVGASPPYYFDLEHDPCELNNLAASNVTVSAQTKDVFLFRN
;
A
#
# COMPACT_ATOMS: atom_id res chain seq x y z
N MET A 1 12.55 12.62 8.04
CA MET A 1 12.67 11.70 6.89
C MET A 1 14.12 11.53 6.44
N TRP A 2 14.84 12.61 6.06
CA TRP A 2 16.23 12.52 5.60
C TRP A 2 17.15 11.73 6.54
N LYS A 3 17.13 12.03 7.84
CA LYS A 3 17.91 11.30 8.85
C LYS A 3 17.66 9.79 8.83
N ALA A 4 16.40 9.37 8.69
CA ALA A 4 16.05 7.96 8.64
C ALA A 4 16.61 7.27 7.40
N LEU A 5 16.50 7.92 6.24
CA LEU A 5 17.06 7.41 4.98
C LEU A 5 18.59 7.37 5.00
N SER A 6 19.25 8.42 5.50
CA SER A 6 20.71 8.54 5.45
C SER A 6 21.45 7.71 6.50
N GLN A 7 20.76 7.30 7.57
CA GLN A 7 21.36 6.59 8.72
C GLN A 7 20.79 5.18 8.90
N ASP A 8 20.03 4.68 7.93
CA ASP A 8 19.37 3.37 8.00
C ASP A 8 18.52 3.19 9.28
N LEU A 9 17.73 4.23 9.61
CA LEU A 9 16.81 4.18 10.75
C LEU A 9 15.38 3.94 10.27
N GLU A 10 14.54 3.48 11.19
CA GLU A 10 13.12 3.30 10.95
C GLU A 10 12.47 4.60 10.43
N SER A 11 11.56 4.45 9.47
CA SER A 11 10.78 5.56 8.94
C SER A 11 9.96 6.19 10.08
N PRO A 12 10.04 7.50 10.31
CA PRO A 12 9.23 8.17 11.33
C PRO A 12 7.77 8.37 10.91
N ARG A 13 7.38 7.98 9.68
CA ARG A 13 5.98 8.08 9.24
C ARG A 13 5.14 7.08 10.02
N GLN A 14 4.11 7.58 10.69
CA GLN A 14 3.09 6.76 11.35
C GLN A 14 1.84 6.59 10.49
N GLU A 15 1.73 7.41 9.43
CA GLU A 15 0.57 7.49 8.56
C GLU A 15 0.96 7.78 7.11
N VAL A 16 0.07 7.39 6.19
CA VAL A 16 0.16 7.68 4.75
C VAL A 16 -1.21 8.15 4.28
N LEU A 17 -1.30 9.43 3.93
CA LEU A 17 -2.48 9.97 3.24
C LEU A 17 -2.51 9.42 1.82
N ILE A 18 -3.60 8.73 1.47
CA ILE A 18 -3.82 8.18 0.13
C ILE A 18 -4.62 9.17 -0.71
N ASN A 19 -5.69 9.72 -0.16
CA ASN A 19 -6.54 10.71 -0.81
C ASN A 19 -7.28 11.60 0.20
N ILE A 20 -7.54 12.86 -0.17
CA ILE A 20 -8.52 13.74 0.47
C ILE A 20 -9.15 14.63 -0.60
N ASP A 21 -10.40 14.35 -0.95
CA ASP A 21 -11.16 15.12 -1.90
C ASP A 21 -12.43 15.67 -1.23
N PRO A 22 -12.49 16.98 -0.93
CA PRO A 22 -13.66 17.59 -0.32
C PRO A 22 -14.82 17.79 -1.31
N MET A 23 -14.58 17.81 -2.62
CA MET A 23 -15.63 17.96 -3.64
C MET A 23 -16.44 16.67 -3.75
N ASP A 24 -15.75 15.54 -3.76
CA ASP A 24 -16.37 14.20 -3.80
C ASP A 24 -16.63 13.63 -2.39
N ASN A 25 -16.25 14.36 -1.34
CA ASN A 25 -16.31 13.92 0.07
C ASN A 25 -15.71 12.51 0.28
N SER A 26 -14.60 12.25 -0.42
CA SER A 26 -13.91 10.96 -0.46
C SER A 26 -12.53 11.09 0.14
N SER A 27 -12.16 10.17 1.03
CA SER A 27 -10.86 10.22 1.70
C SER A 27 -10.33 8.84 2.05
N ALA A 28 -9.00 8.70 2.05
CA ALA A 28 -8.34 7.45 2.40
C ALA A 28 -7.01 7.70 3.12
N LEU A 29 -6.78 6.96 4.20
CA LEU A 29 -5.63 7.11 5.08
C LEU A 29 -5.19 5.73 5.57
N ILE A 30 -3.88 5.55 5.65
CA ILE A 30 -3.26 4.42 6.33
C ILE A 30 -2.64 4.94 7.63
N VAL A 31 -2.93 4.31 8.76
CA VAL A 31 -2.31 4.57 10.06
C VAL A 31 -1.75 3.25 10.60
N GLY A 32 -0.44 3.15 10.74
CA GLY A 32 0.25 1.88 10.99
C GLY A 32 -0.13 0.82 9.94
N ARG A 33 -0.73 -0.28 10.39
CA ARG A 33 -1.21 -1.38 9.52
C ARG A 33 -2.66 -1.24 9.06
N ARG A 34 -3.34 -0.17 9.45
CA ARG A 34 -4.78 -0.02 9.24
C ARG A 34 -5.06 0.96 8.12
N LYS A 35 -5.92 0.58 7.18
CA LYS A 35 -6.41 1.49 6.14
C LYS A 35 -7.88 1.81 6.39
N VAL A 36 -8.22 3.08 6.28
CA VAL A 36 -9.61 3.57 6.28
C VAL A 36 -9.88 4.24 4.94
N VAL A 37 -11.05 3.96 4.38
CA VAL A 37 -11.61 4.67 3.23
C VAL A 37 -13.01 5.16 3.59
N LEU A 38 -13.24 6.45 3.36
CA LEU A 38 -14.50 7.15 3.58
C LEU A 38 -15.00 7.73 2.26
N GLY A 39 -16.31 7.87 2.14
CA GLY A 39 -16.91 8.33 0.91
C GLY A 39 -16.80 7.32 -0.24
N SER A 40 -17.32 7.74 -1.38
CA SER A 40 -17.45 6.94 -2.59
C SER A 40 -17.01 7.82 -3.77
N TYR A 41 -16.49 7.23 -4.84
CA TYR A 41 -16.08 7.98 -6.03
C TYR A 41 -16.99 7.69 -7.23
N ASP A 42 -17.39 8.74 -7.95
CA ASP A 42 -18.23 8.66 -9.16
C ASP A 42 -19.50 7.80 -8.95
N GLU A 43 -20.27 8.13 -7.91
CA GLU A 43 -21.47 7.41 -7.47
C GLU A 43 -21.24 5.89 -7.25
N GLY A 44 -20.01 5.51 -6.93
CA GLY A 44 -19.62 4.12 -6.66
C GLY A 44 -19.18 3.32 -7.87
N SER A 45 -19.12 3.94 -9.05
CA SER A 45 -18.70 3.29 -10.31
C SER A 45 -17.30 2.68 -10.23
N HIS A 46 -16.45 3.20 -9.35
CA HIS A 46 -15.07 2.75 -9.15
C HIS A 46 -14.80 2.14 -7.76
N ASP A 47 -15.82 1.96 -6.94
CA ASP A 47 -15.68 1.43 -5.57
C ASP A 47 -15.66 -0.10 -5.51
N GLN A 48 -15.87 -0.75 -6.66
CA GLN A 48 -15.78 -2.20 -6.76
C GLN A 48 -14.34 -2.68 -6.64
N ARG A 49 -14.16 -3.90 -6.14
CA ARG A 49 -12.83 -4.54 -6.19
C ARG A 49 -12.43 -4.75 -7.64
N MET A 50 -11.44 -4.00 -8.08
CA MET A 50 -10.82 -4.18 -9.37
C MET A 50 -9.59 -5.08 -9.23
N LYS A 51 -9.36 -5.95 -10.22
CA LYS A 51 -8.07 -6.61 -10.32
C LYS A 51 -7.01 -5.53 -10.51
N ALA A 52 -5.94 -5.58 -9.73
CA ALA A 52 -4.81 -4.68 -9.94
C ALA A 52 -4.37 -4.81 -11.41
N PRO A 53 -4.36 -3.71 -12.18
CA PRO A 53 -3.90 -3.75 -13.56
C PRO A 53 -2.43 -4.13 -13.57
N GLY A 54 -2.11 -5.18 -14.30
CA GLY A 54 -0.78 -5.77 -14.35
C GLY A 54 -0.89 -7.23 -14.72
N GLY A 55 -0.35 -7.60 -15.89
CA GLY A 55 -0.23 -8.99 -16.28
C GLY A 55 0.80 -9.73 -15.43
N SER A 56 1.36 -10.81 -15.98
CA SER A 56 2.51 -11.50 -15.37
C SER A 56 3.64 -10.50 -15.16
N ARG A 57 4.07 -10.29 -13.90
CA ARG A 57 5.30 -9.53 -13.64
C ARG A 57 6.45 -10.30 -14.29
N PRO A 58 7.18 -9.72 -15.28
CA PRO A 58 8.40 -10.36 -15.76
C PRO A 58 9.40 -10.29 -14.61
N VAL A 59 9.53 -11.37 -13.85
CA VAL A 59 10.54 -11.49 -12.79
C VAL A 59 11.92 -11.75 -13.39
N ASP A 60 11.95 -12.29 -14.60
CA ASP A 60 13.17 -12.64 -15.31
C ASP A 60 13.88 -11.39 -15.83
N GLY A 61 15.17 -11.28 -15.53
CA GLY A 61 16.02 -10.19 -16.03
C GLY A 61 15.87 -8.84 -15.33
N LEU A 62 14.86 -8.62 -14.47
CA LEU A 62 14.72 -7.34 -13.75
C LEU A 62 15.91 -7.03 -12.84
N ASP A 63 16.44 -8.04 -12.14
CA ASP A 63 17.61 -7.83 -11.29
C ASP A 63 18.84 -7.50 -12.14
N GLN A 64 18.99 -8.15 -13.29
CA GLN A 64 20.05 -7.84 -14.23
C GLN A 64 19.92 -6.43 -14.80
N MET A 65 18.70 -6.00 -15.18
CA MET A 65 18.43 -4.63 -15.64
C MET A 65 18.68 -3.60 -14.54
N MET A 66 18.35 -3.91 -13.30
CA MET A 66 18.59 -3.02 -12.16
C MET A 66 20.10 -2.87 -11.89
N LEU A 67 20.84 -3.97 -11.93
CA LEU A 67 22.29 -4.01 -11.78
C LEU A 67 23.04 -3.35 -12.94
N SER A 68 22.54 -3.46 -14.18
CA SER A 68 23.11 -2.82 -15.36
C SER A 68 22.62 -1.39 -15.60
N SER A 69 21.69 -0.89 -14.78
CA SER A 69 21.19 0.48 -14.87
C SER A 69 22.28 1.48 -14.48
N ARG A 70 22.09 2.75 -14.87
CA ARG A 70 22.97 3.86 -14.45
C ARG A 70 23.10 3.95 -12.92
N THR A 71 22.00 3.69 -12.21
CA THR A 71 22.01 3.63 -10.74
C THR A 71 22.87 2.48 -10.23
N GLY A 72 22.79 1.30 -10.85
CA GLY A 72 23.63 0.15 -10.51
C GLY A 72 25.12 0.44 -10.72
N GLU A 73 25.49 1.07 -11.84
CA GLU A 73 26.87 1.51 -12.09
C GLU A 73 27.37 2.48 -11.01
N VAL A 74 26.59 3.53 -10.71
CA VAL A 74 26.96 4.53 -9.70
C VAL A 74 27.10 3.90 -8.32
N LEU A 75 26.19 3.00 -7.93
CA LEU A 75 26.26 2.32 -6.64
C LEU A 75 27.46 1.36 -6.56
N LYS A 76 27.80 0.68 -7.66
CA LYS A 76 29.00 -0.17 -7.74
C LYS A 76 30.26 0.64 -7.48
N ASP A 77 30.39 1.79 -8.14
CA ASP A 77 31.52 2.70 -7.98
C ASP A 77 31.55 3.31 -6.57
N PHE A 78 30.39 3.74 -6.06
CA PHE A 78 30.24 4.35 -4.74
C PHE A 78 30.65 3.41 -3.60
N TYR A 79 30.24 2.14 -3.66
CA TYR A 79 30.62 1.13 -2.67
C TYR A 79 32.00 0.51 -2.95
N ASN A 80 32.65 0.88 -4.05
CA ASN A 80 33.94 0.35 -4.48
C ASN A 80 33.99 -1.20 -4.51
N VAL A 81 32.97 -1.80 -5.13
CA VAL A 81 32.83 -3.26 -5.24
C VAL A 81 32.96 -3.72 -6.69
N PRO A 82 33.46 -4.94 -6.97
CA PRO A 82 33.56 -5.44 -8.34
C PRO A 82 32.19 -5.65 -8.99
N GLN A 83 31.18 -5.98 -8.19
CA GLN A 83 29.80 -6.18 -8.60
C GLN A 83 28.86 -5.97 -7.42
N LEU A 84 27.68 -5.42 -7.69
CA LEU A 84 26.58 -5.40 -6.72
C LEU A 84 25.89 -6.77 -6.74
N THR A 85 25.43 -7.21 -5.58
CA THR A 85 24.66 -8.44 -5.44
C THR A 85 23.23 -8.11 -5.06
N VAL A 86 22.29 -8.83 -5.67
CA VAL A 86 20.88 -8.79 -5.29
C VAL A 86 20.56 -10.08 -4.57
N ARG A 87 19.87 -9.99 -3.44
CA ARG A 87 19.45 -11.16 -2.66
C ARG A 87 18.60 -12.09 -3.54
N PRO A 88 18.91 -13.39 -3.66
CA PRO A 88 18.10 -14.31 -4.46
C PRO A 88 16.63 -14.32 -4.00
N ASN A 89 15.69 -14.48 -4.93
CA ASN A 89 14.25 -14.64 -4.68
C ASN A 89 13.52 -13.49 -3.95
N TRP A 90 14.19 -12.37 -3.65
CA TRP A 90 13.57 -11.27 -2.91
C TRP A 90 12.27 -10.77 -3.55
N ARG A 91 12.18 -10.76 -4.88
CA ARG A 91 10.97 -10.36 -5.60
C ARG A 91 9.79 -11.25 -5.27
N ASN A 92 10.01 -12.57 -5.21
CA ASN A 92 8.97 -13.55 -4.88
C ASN A 92 8.49 -13.38 -3.44
N GLU A 93 9.39 -13.04 -2.51
CA GLU A 93 9.05 -12.78 -1.11
C GLU A 93 8.17 -11.53 -0.93
N THR A 94 8.24 -10.59 -1.87
CA THR A 94 7.42 -9.36 -1.87
C THR A 94 6.11 -9.47 -2.66
N VAL A 95 5.82 -10.64 -3.26
CA VAL A 95 4.58 -10.81 -4.04
C VAL A 95 3.38 -10.98 -3.11
N VAL A 96 2.40 -10.09 -3.24
CA VAL A 96 1.06 -10.27 -2.67
C VAL A 96 0.20 -11.07 -3.66
N ARG A 97 -0.31 -12.24 -3.24
CA ARG A 97 -1.12 -13.15 -4.07
C ARG A 97 -2.59 -13.14 -3.63
N CYS A 98 -3.37 -12.24 -4.21
CA CYS A 98 -4.79 -12.10 -3.87
C CYS A 98 -5.70 -13.13 -4.55
N ASP A 99 -5.21 -13.83 -5.57
CA ASP A 99 -5.90 -14.89 -6.30
C ASP A 99 -6.09 -16.18 -5.47
N GLN A 100 -5.32 -16.32 -4.39
CA GLN A 100 -5.37 -17.49 -3.51
C GLN A 100 -6.44 -17.40 -2.42
N TYR A 101 -7.07 -16.24 -2.25
CA TYR A 101 -8.03 -15.97 -1.18
C TYR A 101 -9.39 -15.62 -1.74
N ALA A 102 -10.43 -16.25 -1.21
CA ALA A 102 -11.80 -15.89 -1.55
C ALA A 102 -12.19 -14.57 -0.84
N PRO A 103 -12.77 -13.60 -1.57
CA PRO A 103 -13.46 -12.46 -0.97
C PRO A 103 -14.44 -12.91 0.12
N ARG A 104 -14.54 -12.16 1.21
CA ARG A 104 -15.68 -12.28 2.13
C ARG A 104 -16.85 -11.45 1.62
N ASP A 105 -18.07 -11.90 1.91
CA ASP A 105 -19.33 -11.23 1.52
C ASP A 105 -19.63 -9.95 2.33
N ASN A 106 -18.66 -9.45 3.10
CA ASN A 106 -18.79 -8.23 3.91
C ASN A 106 -18.27 -6.97 3.21
N PHE A 107 -17.89 -7.07 1.94
CA PHE A 107 -17.53 -5.93 1.11
C PHE A 107 -18.62 -5.71 0.06
N VAL A 108 -19.21 -4.52 0.11
CA VAL A 108 -20.17 -4.04 -0.89
C VAL A 108 -19.60 -2.72 -1.42
N GLY A 109 -19.38 -2.63 -2.73
CA GLY A 109 -18.96 -1.38 -3.38
C GLY A 109 -19.98 -0.27 -3.14
N ALA A 110 -19.54 1.00 -3.14
CA ALA A 110 -20.38 2.17 -2.86
C ALA A 110 -21.01 2.20 -1.47
N SER A 111 -20.48 1.40 -0.53
CA SER A 111 -20.97 1.29 0.85
C SER A 111 -19.82 1.51 1.85
N PRO A 112 -19.15 2.68 1.79
CA PRO A 112 -18.21 3.08 2.83
C PRO A 112 -18.95 3.22 4.18
N PRO A 113 -18.24 3.16 5.33
CA PRO A 113 -16.78 3.13 5.45
C PRO A 113 -16.17 1.74 5.20
N TYR A 114 -14.94 1.74 4.69
CA TYR A 114 -14.11 0.55 4.62
C TYR A 114 -12.96 0.63 5.62
N TYR A 115 -12.68 -0.48 6.28
CA TYR A 115 -11.60 -0.61 7.26
C TYR A 115 -10.87 -1.94 7.07
N PHE A 116 -9.55 -1.89 6.84
CA PHE A 116 -8.75 -3.08 6.51
C PHE A 116 -7.52 -3.21 7.41
N ASP A 117 -7.08 -4.45 7.62
CA ASP A 117 -5.80 -4.81 8.25
C ASP A 117 -4.79 -5.18 7.17
N LEU A 118 -3.93 -4.26 6.76
CA LEU A 118 -3.00 -4.52 5.65
C LEU A 118 -1.92 -5.56 5.98
N GLU A 119 -1.69 -5.84 7.27
CA GLU A 119 -0.72 -6.87 7.68
C GLU A 119 -1.28 -8.29 7.48
N HIS A 120 -2.55 -8.51 7.82
CA HIS A 120 -3.21 -9.82 7.73
C HIS A 120 -4.10 -9.98 6.50
N ASP A 121 -4.47 -8.87 5.86
CA ASP A 121 -5.33 -8.76 4.70
C ASP A 121 -4.78 -7.70 3.72
N PRO A 122 -3.60 -7.94 3.11
CA PRO A 122 -2.98 -7.01 2.17
C PRO A 122 -3.80 -6.83 0.87
N CYS A 123 -4.77 -7.71 0.64
CA CYS A 123 -5.66 -7.72 -0.51
C CYS A 123 -7.00 -7.00 -0.24
N GLU A 124 -7.19 -6.48 0.98
CA GLU A 124 -8.39 -5.74 1.37
C GLU A 124 -9.68 -6.54 1.13
N LEU A 125 -9.63 -7.85 1.41
CA LEU A 125 -10.70 -8.82 1.17
C LEU A 125 -11.75 -8.86 2.28
N ASN A 126 -11.45 -8.31 3.46
CA ASN A 126 -12.29 -8.38 4.65
C ASN A 126 -12.54 -6.99 5.24
N ASN A 127 -13.72 -6.41 4.98
CA ASN A 127 -14.09 -5.12 5.56
C ASN A 127 -14.43 -5.26 7.06
N LEU A 128 -13.61 -4.66 7.92
CA LEU A 128 -13.74 -4.68 9.37
C LEU A 128 -14.57 -3.51 9.94
N ALA A 129 -15.15 -2.65 9.09
CA ALA A 129 -15.81 -1.43 9.54
C ALA A 129 -17.07 -1.72 10.37
N ALA A 130 -17.84 -2.75 10.02
CA ALA A 130 -19.05 -3.13 10.74
C ALA A 130 -18.77 -3.70 12.16
N SER A 131 -17.59 -4.29 12.38
CA SER A 131 -17.22 -4.91 13.66
C SER A 131 -16.39 -4.01 14.57
N ASN A 132 -15.83 -2.90 14.06
CA ASN A 132 -14.89 -2.03 14.79
C ASN A 132 -15.30 -0.54 14.75
N VAL A 133 -16.54 -0.25 15.16
CA VAL A 133 -17.12 1.11 15.19
C VAL A 133 -16.23 2.12 15.94
N THR A 134 -15.56 1.69 17.01
CA THR A 134 -14.72 2.55 17.86
C THR A 134 -13.38 2.95 17.22
N VAL A 135 -12.75 2.06 16.45
CA VAL A 135 -11.45 2.34 15.79
C VAL A 135 -11.62 3.13 14.50
N SER A 136 -12.76 2.95 13.83
CA SER A 136 -13.18 3.82 12.72
C SER A 136 -13.32 5.27 13.19
N ALA A 137 -13.86 5.51 14.40
CA ALA A 137 -14.01 6.85 14.96
C ALA A 137 -12.65 7.53 15.24
N GLN A 138 -11.72 6.85 15.92
CA GLN A 138 -10.39 7.42 16.22
C GLN A 138 -9.58 7.73 14.95
N THR A 139 -9.70 6.90 13.92
CA THR A 139 -9.01 7.15 12.64
C THR A 139 -9.71 8.23 11.81
N LYS A 140 -11.05 8.36 11.93
CA LYS A 140 -11.83 9.47 11.35
C LYS A 140 -11.44 10.81 11.98
N ASP A 141 -11.16 10.85 13.28
CA ASP A 141 -10.75 12.08 13.96
C ASP A 141 -9.45 12.65 13.36
N VAL A 142 -8.54 11.80 12.88
CA VAL A 142 -7.32 12.24 12.16
C VAL A 142 -7.64 13.02 10.88
N PHE A 143 -8.73 12.70 10.19
CA PHE A 143 -9.22 13.50 9.05
C PHE A 143 -9.85 14.82 9.49
N LEU A 144 -10.55 14.85 10.63
CA LEU A 144 -11.25 16.05 11.12
C LEU A 144 -10.31 17.16 11.61
N PHE A 145 -9.11 16.83 12.09
CA PHE A 145 -8.11 17.83 12.52
C PHE A 145 -7.32 18.48 11.37
N ARG A 146 -7.69 18.22 10.11
CA ARG A 146 -6.98 18.74 8.92
C ARG A 146 -7.77 19.73 8.07
N ASN A 147 -8.97 20.12 8.49
CA ASN A 147 -9.76 21.20 7.89
C ASN A 147 -9.71 22.47 8.75
#